data_AF-W2YEG9-F1
#
_entry.id   AF-W2YEG9-F1
#
_cell.length_a   1.000
_cell.length_b   1.000
_cell.length_c   1.000
_cell.angle_alpha   90.00
_cell.angle_beta   90.00
_cell.angle_gamma   90.00
#
_symmetry.space_group_name_H-M   'P 1'
#
loop_
_entity.id
_entity.type
_entity.pdbx_description
1 polymer ?
#
loop_
_entity_poly.entity_id
_entity_poly.type
_entity_poly.pdbx_seq_one_letter_code
_entity_poly.pdbx_strand_id
1 'polypeptide(L)'
;MLGALPTLTLLRRTPANLRRKSRGLRCVGDCFWDVCKNVASATFCTPKGCNLSAKCSNAPRTIRTLKLFDTGRVGLGVYTTTDLDIGDVVGEYCGELSELPAVIKGQPDQAVKQNSGYTLLYNAKSAKKNYVYVDALNCGSITRFKSHACDPNAAFVEQQTRTRVKVLVKMLKDVKAGAQITVHYGNERWFRCACDDCWSDDDGECEQEDDA
;
A
#
# COMPACT_ATOMS: atom_id res chain seq x y z
N MET A 1 20.23 8.35 28.20
CA MET A 1 20.12 9.59 27.42
C MET A 1 19.16 9.34 26.27
N LEU A 2 17.94 9.88 26.33
CA LEU A 2 16.99 9.83 25.21
C LEU A 2 17.51 10.76 24.11
N GLY A 3 18.12 10.18 23.08
CA GLY A 3 18.47 10.92 21.86
C GLY A 3 17.18 11.40 21.19
N ALA A 4 17.09 12.71 20.96
CA ALA A 4 15.97 13.32 20.26
C ALA A 4 15.73 12.64 18.91
N LEU A 5 14.53 12.11 18.71
CA LEU A 5 14.07 11.62 17.40
C LEU A 5 14.14 12.79 16.40
N PRO A 6 14.74 12.60 15.21
CA PRO A 6 14.81 13.67 14.22
C PRO A 6 13.40 14.09 13.81
N THR A 7 13.19 15.40 13.77
CA THR A 7 11.93 16.06 13.42
C THR A 7 11.30 15.42 12.18
N LEU A 8 10.17 14.75 12.40
CA LEU A 8 9.35 14.07 11.39
C LEU A 8 8.89 15.12 10.37
N THR A 9 9.65 15.27 9.28
CA THR A 9 9.27 16.22 8.23
C THR A 9 8.17 15.57 7.43
N LEU A 10 6.92 15.96 7.70
CA LEU A 10 5.73 15.51 6.99
C LEU A 10 5.87 15.82 5.47
N LEU A 11 6.29 14.83 4.68
CA LEU A 11 6.44 15.01 3.24
C LEU A 11 5.07 15.01 2.56
N ARG A 12 4.41 16.17 2.48
CA ARG A 12 3.21 16.34 1.64
C ARG A 12 3.53 16.39 0.14
N ARG A 13 4.81 16.49 -0.24
CA ARG A 13 5.33 16.57 -1.61
C ARG A 13 6.51 15.63 -1.77
N THR A 14 6.66 15.05 -2.94
CA THR A 14 7.82 14.21 -3.25
C THR A 14 9.08 15.04 -3.26
N PRO A 15 10.15 14.57 -2.58
CA PRO A 15 11.47 15.16 -2.64
C PRO A 15 11.91 15.45 -4.08
N ALA A 16 12.67 16.54 -4.28
CA ALA A 16 13.01 17.08 -5.61
C ALA A 16 13.71 16.10 -6.56
N ASN A 17 14.26 14.99 -6.06
CA ASN A 17 15.09 14.06 -6.84
C ASN A 17 14.48 12.66 -7.00
N LEU A 18 13.35 12.38 -6.33
CA LEU A 18 12.44 11.26 -6.65
C LEU A 18 11.55 11.58 -7.87
N ARG A 19 11.71 12.78 -8.43
CA ARG A 19 10.87 13.34 -9.46
C ARG A 19 11.18 12.72 -10.83
N ARG A 20 10.33 11.83 -11.35
CA ARG A 20 10.44 11.38 -12.75
C ARG A 20 10.07 12.50 -13.73
N LYS A 21 10.78 12.62 -14.86
CA LYS A 21 10.39 13.55 -15.95
C LYS A 21 8.98 13.18 -16.42
N SER A 22 8.04 14.11 -16.28
CA SER A 22 6.71 14.03 -16.89
C SER A 22 6.88 13.96 -18.40
N ARG A 23 6.76 12.76 -18.98
CA ARG A 23 6.69 12.64 -20.44
C ARG A 23 5.29 13.11 -20.85
N GLY A 24 5.22 13.95 -21.89
CA GLY A 24 4.00 14.65 -22.28
C GLY A 24 2.78 13.75 -22.52
N LEU A 25 1.65 14.42 -22.71
CA LEU A 25 0.33 13.92 -23.07
C LEU A 25 0.35 12.87 -24.22
N ARG A 26 0.48 11.58 -23.88
CA ARG A 26 0.57 10.46 -24.86
C ARG A 26 -0.38 9.30 -24.57
N CYS A 27 -1.33 9.50 -23.66
CA CYS A 27 -2.39 8.53 -23.45
C CYS A 27 -3.35 8.58 -24.64
N VAL A 28 -3.89 7.44 -25.04
CA VAL A 28 -4.93 7.31 -26.06
C VAL A 28 -6.09 6.60 -25.38
N GLY A 29 -7.29 7.20 -25.40
CA GLY A 29 -8.46 6.65 -24.70
C GLY A 29 -8.29 6.59 -23.17
N ASP A 30 -9.06 5.71 -22.55
CA ASP A 30 -8.96 5.46 -21.12
C ASP A 30 -7.66 4.71 -20.76
N CYS A 31 -7.10 5.05 -19.61
CA CYS A 31 -5.79 4.59 -19.17
C CYS A 31 -5.90 3.29 -18.37
N PHE A 32 -6.25 2.20 -19.04
CA PHE A 32 -6.25 0.85 -18.46
C PHE A 32 -4.83 0.39 -18.08
N TRP A 33 -4.78 -0.61 -17.21
CA TRP A 33 -3.53 -1.10 -16.59
C TRP A 33 -2.47 -1.52 -17.62
N ASP A 34 -2.88 -2.27 -18.63
CA ASP A 34 -2.05 -2.88 -19.67
C ASP A 34 -1.80 -1.97 -20.88
N VAL A 35 -2.71 -1.05 -21.18
CA VAL A 35 -2.61 -0.16 -22.35
C VAL A 35 -1.85 1.14 -22.05
N CYS A 36 -1.96 1.66 -20.82
CA CYS A 36 -1.50 3.02 -20.54
C CYS A 36 0.02 3.14 -20.42
N LYS A 37 0.64 3.99 -21.26
CA LYS A 37 2.08 4.33 -21.17
C LYS A 37 2.52 4.88 -19.82
N ASN A 38 1.63 5.59 -19.11
CA ASN A 38 1.91 6.07 -17.76
C ASN A 38 1.95 4.91 -16.76
N VAL A 39 1.04 3.92 -16.86
CA VAL A 39 1.08 2.70 -16.03
C VAL A 39 2.40 1.96 -16.26
N ALA A 40 2.77 1.71 -17.53
CA ALA A 40 4.03 1.06 -17.88
C ALA A 40 5.28 1.79 -17.35
N SER A 41 5.18 3.10 -17.09
CA SER A 41 6.25 3.93 -16.52
C SER A 41 6.14 4.11 -15.00
N ALA A 42 5.31 3.30 -14.31
CA ALA A 42 4.93 3.44 -12.90
C ALA A 42 4.57 4.89 -12.53
N THR A 43 3.78 5.53 -13.39
CA THR A 43 3.31 6.91 -13.26
C THR A 43 1.80 6.92 -13.20
N PHE A 44 1.22 7.53 -12.17
CA PHE A 44 -0.22 7.71 -12.13
C PHE A 44 -0.63 8.90 -13.00
N CYS A 45 -1.83 8.82 -13.58
CA CYS A 45 -2.32 9.89 -14.44
C CYS A 45 -2.79 11.09 -13.63
N THR A 46 -2.51 12.29 -14.15
CA THR A 46 -3.03 13.56 -13.64
C THR A 46 -3.80 14.27 -14.74
N PRO A 47 -4.71 15.22 -14.43
CA PRO A 47 -5.41 15.98 -15.45
C PRO A 47 -4.48 16.67 -16.46
N LYS A 48 -3.28 17.09 -16.03
CA LYS A 48 -2.26 17.71 -16.90
C LYS A 48 -1.42 16.70 -17.70
N GLY A 49 -1.43 15.42 -17.31
CA GLY A 49 -0.57 14.37 -17.88
C GLY A 49 -1.32 13.30 -18.67
N CYS A 50 -2.64 13.44 -18.84
CA CYS A 50 -3.50 12.51 -19.56
C CYS A 50 -4.37 13.25 -20.58
N ASN A 51 -4.48 12.71 -21.80
CA ASN A 51 -5.29 13.30 -22.89
C ASN A 51 -6.79 13.08 -22.76
N LEU A 52 -7.22 12.16 -21.87
CA LEU A 52 -8.64 11.82 -21.75
C LEU A 52 -9.50 13.04 -21.35
N SER A 53 -8.89 14.10 -20.81
CA SER A 53 -9.60 15.31 -20.33
C SER A 53 -10.68 15.02 -19.28
N ALA A 54 -10.66 13.80 -18.73
CA ALA A 54 -11.50 13.28 -17.67
C ALA A 54 -10.65 12.41 -16.73
N LYS A 55 -11.27 11.90 -15.67
CA LYS A 55 -10.59 11.05 -14.70
C LYS A 55 -10.44 9.62 -15.24
N CYS A 56 -9.29 9.34 -15.85
CA CYS A 56 -8.98 8.03 -16.41
C CYS A 56 -8.74 6.94 -15.35
N SER A 57 -8.74 5.68 -15.76
CA SER A 57 -8.60 4.50 -14.89
C SER A 57 -7.27 4.43 -14.12
N ASN A 58 -6.19 4.99 -14.67
CA ASN A 58 -4.90 5.13 -13.95
C ASN A 58 -4.80 6.42 -13.08
N ALA A 59 -5.87 7.19 -12.92
CA ALA A 59 -5.86 8.35 -12.04
C ALA A 59 -6.16 7.93 -10.58
N PRO A 60 -5.43 8.48 -9.58
CA PRO A 60 -5.72 8.22 -8.17
C PRO A 60 -7.18 8.52 -7.83
N ARG A 61 -7.83 7.59 -7.15
CA ARG A 61 -9.23 7.70 -6.73
C ARG A 61 -9.46 7.00 -5.41
N THR A 62 -10.56 7.38 -4.77
CA THR A 62 -11.14 6.67 -3.65
C THR A 62 -12.54 6.32 -4.08
N ILE A 63 -12.86 5.03 -4.12
CA ILE A 63 -14.22 4.57 -4.41
C ILE A 63 -15.03 4.51 -3.12
N ARG A 64 -16.33 4.84 -3.18
CA ARG A 64 -17.21 4.87 -1.99
C ARG A 64 -17.83 3.50 -1.67
N THR A 65 -17.58 2.53 -2.53
CA THR A 65 -18.12 1.17 -2.48
C THR A 65 -17.32 0.24 -1.57
N LEU A 66 -16.19 0.71 -1.02
CA LEU A 66 -15.47 -0.03 0.02
C LEU A 66 -16.11 0.20 1.39
N LYS A 67 -16.28 -0.90 2.14
CA LYS A 67 -16.85 -0.91 3.49
C LYS A 67 -16.00 -1.75 4.42
N LEU A 68 -16.03 -1.40 5.71
CA LEU A 68 -15.40 -2.19 6.76
C LEU A 68 -16.35 -3.29 7.20
N PHE A 69 -15.77 -4.43 7.58
CA PHE A 69 -16.48 -5.50 8.26
C PHE A 69 -15.57 -6.13 9.29
N ASP A 70 -16.16 -6.75 10.31
CA ASP A 70 -15.42 -7.59 11.25
C ASP A 70 -15.15 -8.95 10.58
N THR A 71 -13.90 -9.36 10.53
CA THR A 71 -13.50 -10.66 9.97
C THR A 71 -13.82 -11.83 10.91
N GLY A 72 -14.08 -11.55 12.19
CA GLY A 72 -14.23 -12.57 13.23
C GLY A 72 -12.94 -13.32 13.57
N ARG A 73 -11.81 -12.98 12.96
CA ARG A 73 -10.51 -13.65 13.13
C ARG A 73 -9.39 -12.67 13.43
N VAL A 74 -9.08 -11.78 12.48
CA VAL A 74 -7.92 -10.88 12.52
C VAL A 74 -8.30 -9.41 12.67
N GLY A 75 -9.49 -9.15 13.24
CA GLY A 75 -10.06 -7.82 13.40
C GLY A 75 -10.77 -7.32 12.14
N LEU A 76 -10.61 -6.04 11.80
CA LEU A 76 -11.34 -5.42 10.69
C LEU A 76 -10.73 -5.76 9.32
N GLY A 77 -11.61 -6.03 8.35
CA GLY A 77 -11.30 -6.19 6.94
C GLY A 77 -12.01 -5.15 6.08
N VAL A 78 -11.76 -5.19 4.77
CA VAL A 78 -12.42 -4.33 3.78
C VAL A 78 -13.09 -5.21 2.73
N TYR A 79 -14.35 -4.94 2.41
CA TYR A 79 -15.07 -5.57 1.29
C TYR A 79 -15.63 -4.52 0.33
N THR A 80 -15.97 -4.94 -0.90
CA THR A 80 -16.60 -4.08 -1.90
C THR A 80 -18.11 -4.32 -1.97
N THR A 81 -18.92 -3.27 -2.17
CA THR A 81 -20.37 -3.36 -2.39
C THR A 81 -20.74 -3.37 -3.88
N THR A 82 -19.76 -3.32 -4.78
CA THR A 82 -19.94 -3.39 -6.22
C THR A 82 -18.91 -4.33 -6.82
N ASP A 83 -19.18 -4.81 -8.03
CA ASP A 83 -18.18 -5.50 -8.84
C ASP A 83 -16.98 -4.59 -9.09
N LEU A 84 -15.79 -5.19 -9.17
CA LEU A 84 -14.53 -4.53 -9.49
C LEU A 84 -13.77 -5.40 -10.47
N ASP A 85 -13.18 -4.76 -11.48
CA ASP A 85 -12.47 -5.45 -12.55
C ASP A 85 -10.95 -5.35 -12.34
N ILE A 86 -10.20 -6.24 -12.97
CA ILE A 86 -8.74 -6.22 -12.98
C ILE A 86 -8.21 -4.84 -13.42
N GLY A 87 -7.23 -4.34 -12.68
CA GLY A 87 -6.60 -3.05 -12.93
C GLY A 87 -7.31 -1.85 -12.31
N ASP A 88 -8.53 -2.01 -11.77
CA ASP A 88 -9.25 -0.93 -11.09
C ASP A 88 -8.45 -0.34 -9.93
N VAL A 89 -8.40 1.00 -9.86
CA VAL A 89 -7.85 1.72 -8.71
C VAL A 89 -8.93 1.85 -7.64
N VAL A 90 -8.80 1.12 -6.55
CA VAL A 90 -9.80 1.11 -5.48
C VAL A 90 -9.52 2.16 -4.40
N GLY A 91 -8.27 2.59 -4.26
CA GLY A 91 -7.89 3.56 -3.24
C GLY A 91 -6.42 3.94 -3.28
N GLU A 92 -6.05 4.93 -2.48
CA GLU A 92 -4.67 5.24 -2.16
C GLU A 92 -4.37 4.70 -0.75
N TYR A 93 -3.21 4.09 -0.55
CA TYR A 93 -2.68 3.80 0.77
C TYR A 93 -2.01 5.08 1.28
N CYS A 94 -2.80 5.90 1.96
CA CYS A 94 -2.37 7.19 2.49
C CYS A 94 -1.85 7.02 3.92
N GLY A 95 -0.82 7.79 4.24
CA GLY A 95 -0.30 7.91 5.59
C GLY A 95 0.69 9.05 5.73
N GLU A 96 1.28 9.16 6.92
CA GLU A 96 2.42 10.02 7.16
C GLU A 96 3.66 9.44 6.49
N LEU A 97 4.34 10.25 5.68
CA LEU A 97 5.59 9.86 5.04
C LEU A 97 6.78 10.19 5.94
N SER A 98 7.65 9.21 6.13
CA SER A 98 8.91 9.36 6.88
C SER A 98 10.09 8.86 6.05
N GLU A 99 11.26 9.47 6.26
CA GLU A 99 12.51 9.04 5.65
C GLU A 99 13.48 8.59 6.74
N LEU A 100 14.02 7.38 6.62
CA LEU A 100 15.06 6.88 7.52
C LEU A 100 16.33 6.57 6.72
N PRO A 101 17.52 6.94 7.23
CA PRO A 101 18.79 6.57 6.60
C PRO A 101 18.84 5.09 6.25
N ALA A 102 19.37 4.78 5.06
CA ALA A 102 19.72 3.40 4.77
C ALA A 102 20.85 3.01 5.72
N VAL A 103 20.55 2.08 6.64
CA VAL A 103 21.42 1.48 7.67
C VAL A 103 22.88 1.96 7.62
N ILE A 104 23.30 2.69 8.66
CA ILE A 104 24.70 3.08 8.84
C ILE A 104 25.50 1.81 9.17
N LYS A 105 26.69 1.64 8.58
CA LYS A 105 27.59 0.51 8.86
C LYS A 105 27.76 0.34 10.39
N GLY A 106 27.29 -0.77 10.95
CA GLY A 106 27.35 -1.07 12.40
C GLY A 106 26.01 -0.98 13.16
N GLN A 107 24.89 -0.63 12.52
CA GLN A 107 23.56 -0.81 13.12
C GLN A 107 23.13 -2.30 13.07
N PRO A 108 22.42 -2.82 14.09
CA PRO A 108 21.80 -4.13 13.99
C PRO A 108 20.84 -4.17 12.79
N ASP A 109 20.71 -5.34 12.15
CA ASP A 109 19.93 -5.55 10.90
C ASP A 109 18.44 -5.13 11.01
N GLN A 110 17.96 -4.82 12.21
CA GLN A 110 16.64 -4.26 12.52
C GLN A 110 16.48 -2.75 12.23
N ALA A 111 17.41 -2.10 11.52
CA ALA A 111 17.27 -0.70 11.09
C ALA A 111 16.46 -0.53 9.78
N VAL A 112 15.67 -1.52 9.40
CA VAL A 112 14.55 -1.39 8.46
C VAL A 112 13.31 -1.45 9.33
N LYS A 113 12.45 -0.42 9.32
CA LYS A 113 11.08 -0.60 9.82
C LYS A 113 10.51 -1.69 8.93
N GLN A 114 10.51 -2.95 9.36
CA GLN A 114 9.77 -3.98 8.65
C GLN A 114 8.34 -3.44 8.53
N ASN A 115 7.60 -3.86 7.49
CA ASN A 115 6.18 -3.60 7.48
C ASN A 115 5.69 -3.97 8.90
N SER A 116 5.01 -3.06 9.59
CA SER A 116 4.67 -3.22 11.00
C SER A 116 3.48 -2.33 11.32
N GLY A 117 2.46 -2.91 11.97
CA GLY A 117 1.14 -2.30 12.11
C GLY A 117 0.60 -1.79 10.77
N TYR A 118 0.59 -0.46 10.61
CA TYR A 118 0.12 0.23 9.41
C TYR A 118 1.25 0.92 8.63
N THR A 119 2.50 0.50 8.85
CA THR A 119 3.65 1.02 8.12
C THR A 119 3.97 0.15 6.92
N LEU A 120 4.10 0.76 5.73
CA LEU A 120 4.63 0.12 4.53
C LEU A 120 5.92 0.79 4.06
N LEU A 121 6.90 -0.01 3.69
CA LEU A 121 8.12 0.46 3.02
C LEU A 121 7.86 0.70 1.52
N TYR A 122 8.31 1.84 1.01
CA TYR A 122 8.33 2.11 -0.43
C TYR A 122 9.54 1.47 -1.09
N ASN A 123 9.37 1.02 -2.33
CA ASN A 123 10.47 0.53 -3.15
C ASN A 123 11.38 1.68 -3.56
N ALA A 124 10.82 2.86 -3.81
CA ALA A 124 11.61 4.03 -4.12
C ALA A 124 12.34 4.60 -2.89
N LYS A 125 13.63 4.86 -3.08
CA LYS A 125 14.48 5.55 -2.11
C LYS A 125 14.35 7.06 -2.23
N SER A 126 14.56 7.76 -1.13
CA SER A 126 14.60 9.22 -1.14
C SER A 126 15.77 9.77 -1.94
N ALA A 127 15.74 11.09 -2.18
CA ALA A 127 16.84 11.81 -2.79
C ALA A 127 18.20 11.56 -2.09
N LYS A 128 18.17 11.33 -0.78
CA LYS A 128 19.35 11.05 0.05
C LYS A 128 19.68 9.55 0.13
N LYS A 129 19.04 8.73 -0.71
CA LYS A 129 19.09 7.25 -0.67
C LYS A 129 18.51 6.63 0.61
N ASN A 130 17.72 7.40 1.36
CA ASN A 130 17.01 6.93 2.55
C ASN A 130 15.87 5.99 2.18
N TYR A 131 15.53 5.06 3.07
CA TYR A 131 14.28 4.33 3.01
C TYR A 131 13.11 5.28 3.25
N VAL A 132 12.02 5.10 2.50
CA VAL A 132 10.81 5.91 2.61
C VAL A 132 9.69 5.00 3.12
N TYR A 133 9.02 5.42 4.17
CA TYR A 133 7.91 4.68 4.78
C TYR A 133 6.64 5.52 4.74
N VAL A 134 5.51 4.85 4.53
CA VAL A 134 4.19 5.41 4.80
C VAL A 134 3.63 4.76 6.06
N ASP A 135 3.25 5.57 7.05
CA ASP A 135 2.62 5.11 8.29
C ASP A 135 1.16 5.59 8.31
N ALA A 136 0.22 4.64 8.20
CA ALA A 136 -1.20 4.93 8.19
C ALA A 136 -1.86 4.83 9.58
N LEU A 137 -1.09 4.78 10.67
CA LEU A 137 -1.62 4.61 12.02
C LEU A 137 -2.57 5.76 12.41
N ASN A 138 -2.09 7.00 12.37
CA ASN A 138 -2.80 8.19 12.86
C ASN A 138 -3.53 8.97 11.75
N CYS A 139 -3.13 8.78 10.50
CA CYS A 139 -3.70 9.46 9.35
C CYS A 139 -3.72 8.45 8.21
N GLY A 140 -4.88 8.14 7.65
CA GLY A 140 -4.98 7.14 6.60
C GLY A 140 -6.35 7.11 5.94
N SER A 141 -6.55 6.09 5.10
CA SER A 141 -7.87 5.81 4.51
C SER A 141 -8.32 4.40 4.84
N ILE A 142 -9.53 4.03 4.41
CA ILE A 142 -10.07 2.67 4.59
C ILE A 142 -9.11 1.58 4.08
N THR A 143 -8.22 1.90 3.13
CA THR A 143 -7.22 0.97 2.60
C THR A 143 -6.23 0.45 3.63
N ARG A 144 -6.06 1.12 4.79
CA ARG A 144 -5.23 0.64 5.90
C ARG A 144 -5.74 -0.66 6.53
N PHE A 145 -7.03 -0.95 6.39
CA PHE A 145 -7.68 -2.14 6.95
C PHE A 145 -7.74 -3.31 5.96
N LYS A 146 -7.09 -3.22 4.80
CA LYS A 146 -7.01 -4.34 3.86
C LYS A 146 -6.12 -5.43 4.44
N SER A 147 -6.72 -6.58 4.71
CA SER A 147 -6.05 -7.74 5.29
C SER A 147 -5.06 -8.39 4.32
N HIS A 148 -4.15 -9.17 4.88
CA HIS A 148 -3.21 -9.97 4.11
C HIS A 148 -3.86 -11.24 3.57
N ALA A 149 -3.50 -11.63 2.34
CA ALA A 149 -3.69 -12.97 1.81
C ALA A 149 -2.46 -13.43 1.03
N CYS A 150 -2.15 -14.74 1.08
CA CYS A 150 -1.09 -15.36 0.28
C CYS A 150 -1.42 -15.31 -1.22
N ASP A 151 -2.69 -15.52 -1.59
CA ASP A 151 -3.21 -15.30 -2.94
C ASP A 151 -4.20 -14.11 -2.97
N PRO A 152 -3.72 -12.86 -3.06
CA PRO A 152 -4.58 -11.68 -2.96
C PRO A 152 -5.34 -11.37 -4.25
N ASN A 153 -6.39 -10.56 -4.13
CA ASN A 153 -7.10 -9.98 -5.29
C ASN A 153 -6.71 -8.52 -5.58
N ALA A 154 -5.88 -7.89 -4.75
CA ALA A 154 -5.35 -6.56 -5.00
C ALA A 154 -3.86 -6.44 -4.63
N ALA A 155 -3.20 -5.41 -5.16
CA ALA A 155 -1.80 -5.09 -4.87
C ALA A 155 -1.61 -3.63 -4.48
N PHE A 156 -0.58 -3.39 -3.68
CA PHE A 156 0.02 -2.07 -3.53
C PHE A 156 0.92 -1.77 -4.73
N VAL A 157 0.61 -0.70 -5.44
CA VAL A 157 1.31 -0.29 -6.65
C VAL A 157 1.86 1.09 -6.43
N GLU A 158 3.17 1.16 -6.22
CA GLU A 158 3.87 2.43 -6.13
C GLU A 158 3.89 3.12 -7.51
N GLN A 159 3.31 4.31 -7.56
CA GLN A 159 3.31 5.15 -8.75
C GLN A 159 3.74 6.56 -8.40
N GLN A 160 4.42 7.22 -9.33
CA GLN A 160 4.96 8.54 -9.08
C GLN A 160 4.86 9.47 -10.28
N THR A 161 4.62 10.74 -9.97
CA THR A 161 4.77 11.85 -10.90
C THR A 161 6.07 12.59 -10.62
N ARG A 162 6.32 13.68 -11.34
CA ARG A 162 7.42 14.58 -11.03
C ARG A 162 7.30 15.19 -9.62
N THR A 163 6.19 15.16 -8.89
CA THR A 163 6.14 15.89 -7.60
C THR A 163 5.43 15.14 -6.49
N ARG A 164 4.91 13.95 -6.79
CA ARG A 164 4.07 13.15 -5.89
C ARG A 164 4.36 11.66 -6.10
N VAL A 165 4.55 10.91 -5.02
CA VAL A 165 4.63 9.44 -4.97
C VAL A 165 3.40 9.00 -4.22
N LYS A 166 2.76 7.95 -4.72
CA LYS A 166 1.55 7.38 -4.15
C LYS A 166 1.66 5.88 -4.21
N VAL A 167 1.18 5.20 -3.18
CA VAL A 167 0.85 3.79 -3.27
C VAL A 167 -0.62 3.69 -3.57
N LEU A 168 -0.97 3.21 -4.76
CA LEU A 168 -2.35 2.92 -5.12
C LEU A 168 -2.64 1.46 -4.80
N VAL A 169 -3.85 1.19 -4.31
CA VAL A 169 -4.36 -0.17 -4.27
C VAL A 169 -5.08 -0.43 -5.58
N LYS A 170 -4.64 -1.46 -6.30
CA LYS A 170 -5.18 -1.82 -7.59
C LYS A 170 -5.58 -3.30 -7.64
N MET A 171 -6.67 -3.60 -8.32
CA MET A 171 -7.17 -4.96 -8.46
C MET A 171 -6.25 -5.80 -9.37
N LEU A 172 -6.00 -7.04 -8.95
CA LEU A 172 -5.28 -8.07 -9.70
C LEU A 172 -6.23 -9.08 -10.35
N LYS A 173 -7.47 -9.17 -9.84
CA LYS A 173 -8.49 -10.11 -10.26
C LYS A 173 -9.85 -9.42 -10.25
N ASP A 174 -10.75 -9.88 -11.10
CA ASP A 174 -12.15 -9.48 -11.05
C ASP A 174 -12.79 -10.04 -9.77
N VAL A 175 -13.65 -9.25 -9.14
CA VAL A 175 -14.40 -9.67 -7.94
C VAL A 175 -15.82 -9.16 -8.00
N LYS A 176 -16.74 -9.89 -7.36
CA LYS A 176 -18.14 -9.50 -7.23
C LYS A 176 -18.40 -8.71 -5.96
N ALA A 177 -19.50 -7.96 -5.95
CA ALA A 177 -20.02 -7.34 -4.74
C ALA A 177 -20.08 -8.37 -3.58
N GLY A 178 -19.64 -7.95 -2.40
CA GLY A 178 -19.49 -8.80 -1.21
C GLY A 178 -18.07 -9.34 -1.00
N ALA A 179 -17.21 -9.34 -2.02
CA ALA A 179 -15.85 -9.86 -1.89
C ALA A 179 -14.97 -9.00 -0.94
N GLN A 180 -14.25 -9.66 -0.04
CA GLN A 180 -13.17 -9.04 0.72
C GLN A 180 -12.03 -8.65 -0.22
N ILE A 181 -11.45 -7.48 -0.03
CA ILE A 181 -10.29 -7.01 -0.78
C ILE A 181 -9.02 -7.21 0.05
N THR A 182 -8.15 -8.10 -0.41
CA THR A 182 -6.91 -8.51 0.27
C THR A 182 -5.68 -8.12 -0.54
N VAL A 183 -4.53 -8.05 0.14
CA VAL A 183 -3.25 -7.66 -0.45
C VAL A 183 -2.11 -8.52 0.08
N HIS A 184 -1.01 -8.65 -0.67
CA HIS A 184 0.18 -9.33 -0.18
C HIS A 184 1.11 -8.35 0.54
N TYR A 185 1.44 -8.60 1.83
CA TYR A 185 2.30 -7.72 2.62
C TYR A 185 3.80 -8.03 2.52
N GLY A 186 4.16 -9.04 1.72
CA GLY A 186 5.52 -9.54 1.56
C GLY A 186 5.72 -10.87 2.30
N ASN A 187 6.86 -11.53 2.07
CA ASN A 187 7.18 -12.77 2.78
C ASN A 187 7.75 -12.49 4.18
N GLU A 188 8.49 -11.39 4.32
CA GLU A 188 9.02 -10.89 5.58
C GLU A 188 7.94 -10.04 6.28
N ARG A 189 7.22 -10.64 7.23
CA ARG A 189 6.10 -10.03 7.97
C ARG A 189 6.27 -10.23 9.47
N TRP A 190 5.72 -9.31 10.25
CA TRP A 190 5.79 -9.27 11.72
C TRP A 190 4.65 -10.02 12.42
N PHE A 191 3.80 -10.72 11.66
CA PHE A 191 2.65 -11.47 12.16
C PHE A 191 2.55 -12.83 11.45
N ARG A 192 1.99 -13.83 12.15
CA ARG A 192 1.66 -15.14 11.56
C ARG A 192 0.54 -14.99 10.54
N CYS A 193 0.69 -15.60 9.37
CA CYS A 193 -0.35 -15.57 8.35
C CYS A 193 -1.62 -16.28 8.86
N ALA A 194 -2.77 -15.62 8.71
CA ALA A 194 -4.08 -16.12 9.09
C ALA A 194 -5.10 -15.92 7.96
N CYS A 195 -4.64 -15.92 6.70
CA CYS A 195 -5.54 -15.98 5.56
C CYS A 195 -6.16 -17.38 5.45
N ASP A 196 -7.20 -17.53 4.63
CA ASP A 196 -7.95 -18.79 4.49
C ASP A 196 -7.04 -19.99 4.18
N ASP A 197 -6.00 -19.81 3.36
CA ASP A 197 -5.06 -20.88 3.01
C ASP A 197 -4.05 -21.26 4.12
N CYS A 198 -3.87 -20.39 5.12
CA CYS A 198 -2.81 -20.54 6.14
C CYS A 198 -3.36 -20.72 7.56
N TRP A 199 -4.66 -20.47 7.76
CA TRP A 199 -5.31 -20.66 9.03
C TRP A 199 -5.47 -22.16 9.32
N SER A 200 -5.07 -22.57 10.52
CA SER A 200 -5.27 -23.91 11.05
C SER A 200 -5.86 -23.73 12.45
N ASP A 201 -6.99 -24.36 12.76
CA ASP A 201 -7.66 -24.28 14.07
C ASP A 201 -6.87 -24.94 15.22
N ASP A 202 -5.62 -25.32 14.96
CA ASP A 202 -4.77 -26.05 15.90
C ASP A 202 -4.02 -25.08 16.81
N ASP A 203 -4.79 -24.42 17.65
CA ASP A 203 -4.32 -23.76 18.87
C ASP A 203 -4.29 -24.84 19.95
N GLY A 204 -3.22 -25.64 19.97
CA GLY A 204 -3.02 -26.69 20.96
C GLY A 204 -3.37 -26.21 22.38
N GLU A 205 -4.20 -26.99 23.06
CA GLU A 205 -4.58 -26.82 24.46
C GLU A 205 -3.32 -26.47 25.27
N CYS A 206 -3.33 -25.31 25.93
CA CYS A 206 -2.36 -25.06 26.99
C CYS A 206 -2.65 -26.06 28.11
N GLU A 207 -1.94 -27.20 28.11
CA GLU A 207 -1.87 -28.07 29.26
C GLU A 207 -1.43 -27.21 30.45
N GLN A 208 -2.34 -27.04 31.41
CA GLN A 208 -2.04 -26.49 32.71
C GLN A 208 -1.20 -27.54 33.43
N GLU A 209 0.11 -27.31 33.54
CA GLU A 209 0.91 -27.97 34.57
C GLU A 209 0.41 -27.43 35.92
N ASP A 210 -0.54 -28.16 36.51
CA ASP A 210 -0.89 -28.03 37.92
C ASP A 210 0.31 -28.49 38.75
N ASP A 211 1.06 -27.52 39.30
CA ASP A 211 2.07 -27.76 40.34
C ASP A 211 1.37 -28.35 41.59
N ALA A 212 1.64 -29.63 41.88
CA ALA A 212 1.29 -30.31 43.12
C ALA A 212 2.52 -30.54 44.01
#